data_AF-A0A421JP56-F1
#
_entry.id   AF-A0A421JP56-F1
#
_cell.length_a   1.000
_cell.length_b   1.000
_cell.length_c   1.000
_cell.angle_alpha   90.00
_cell.angle_beta   90.00
_cell.angle_gamma   90.00
#
_symmetry.space_group_name_H-M   'P 1'
#
loop_
_entity.id
_entity.type
_entity.pdbx_description
1 polymer ?
#
loop_
_entity_poly.entity_id
_entity_poly.type
_entity_poly.pdbx_seq_one_letter_code
_entity_poly.pdbx_strand_id
1 'polypeptide(L)'
;MPYKLTILQGSANETQKSLQTHLKRISLKHPYFSKAHIISNTSPSKPASKITRTTTTKLWDIINDTNTSYVFAKPIGETNINPELSFTNTLEFNRGKVRIVLHQDKFQMIPNLKNSAKVRKLTEDKVGHGGNYFVKYRYLIEMDRVKPALKQIIDIVFSEVEMITLAPGEVQLHQDAVELVDLQDLDNFEIYECLSLIVNVDKANIVTDDNFSRYGINWNNQFENKYTSTDIGSNWITQLSQDWSILSLHNDTNHTLIYRDLTSTYIWEITI
;
A
#
# COMPACT_ATOMS: atom_id res chain seq x y z
N MET A 1 -13.08 -2.28 -12.33
CA MET A 1 -12.08 -1.64 -11.45
C MET A 1 -11.06 -0.93 -12.33
N PRO A 2 -10.69 0.35 -12.07
CA PRO A 2 -9.77 1.07 -12.95
C PRO A 2 -8.31 0.75 -12.59
N TYR A 3 -7.65 -0.05 -13.42
CA TYR A 3 -6.20 -0.26 -13.33
C TYR A 3 -5.47 0.90 -14.02
N LYS A 4 -4.36 1.36 -13.42
CA LYS A 4 -3.53 2.40 -14.00
C LYS A 4 -2.16 1.85 -14.39
N LEU A 5 -2.04 1.35 -15.62
CA LEU A 5 -0.75 0.97 -16.19
C LEU A 5 0.10 2.20 -16.53
N THR A 6 1.35 2.24 -16.04
CA THR A 6 2.31 3.31 -16.36
C THR A 6 3.58 2.72 -16.96
N ILE A 7 3.70 2.70 -18.29
CA ILE A 7 4.90 2.22 -18.98
C ILE A 7 5.95 3.35 -19.05
N LEU A 8 7.16 3.07 -18.58
CA LEU A 8 8.32 3.96 -18.77
C LEU A 8 9.15 3.49 -19.97
N GLN A 9 9.53 4.42 -20.85
CA GLN A 9 10.38 4.17 -22.01
C GLN A 9 11.56 5.16 -21.99
N GLY A 10 12.75 4.72 -22.41
CA GLY A 10 13.95 5.56 -22.46
C GLY A 10 15.24 4.76 -22.39
N SER A 11 16.37 5.46 -22.38
CA SER A 11 17.68 4.83 -22.14
C SER A 11 17.76 4.26 -20.72
N ALA A 12 18.61 3.24 -20.49
CA ALA A 12 18.76 2.58 -19.19
C ALA A 12 19.00 3.55 -18.01
N ASN A 13 19.72 4.65 -18.24
CA ASN A 13 19.98 5.66 -17.20
C ASN A 13 18.75 6.53 -16.90
N GLU A 14 17.98 6.91 -17.92
CA GLU A 14 16.76 7.71 -17.77
C GLU A 14 15.65 6.90 -17.10
N THR A 15 15.55 5.62 -17.44
CA THR A 15 14.59 4.71 -16.83
C THR A 15 14.94 4.39 -15.38
N GLN A 16 16.24 4.28 -15.05
CA GLN A 16 16.71 4.12 -13.68
C GLN A 16 16.30 5.30 -12.78
N LYS A 17 16.53 6.53 -13.24
CA LYS A 17 16.14 7.74 -12.50
C LYS A 17 14.61 7.85 -12.35
N SER A 18 13.88 7.46 -13.39
CA SER A 18 12.41 7.43 -13.39
C SER A 18 11.86 6.39 -12.41
N LEU A 19 12.48 5.20 -12.34
CA LEU A 19 12.16 4.15 -11.38
C LEU A 19 12.36 4.63 -9.94
N GLN A 20 13.52 5.22 -9.62
CA GLN A 20 13.78 5.74 -8.27
C GLN A 20 12.77 6.81 -7.85
N THR A 21 12.36 7.66 -8.79
CA THR A 21 11.33 8.68 -8.56
C THR A 21 9.98 8.03 -8.28
N HIS A 22 9.62 6.96 -9.00
CA HIS A 22 8.40 6.19 -8.77
C HIS A 22 8.40 5.48 -7.42
N LEU A 23 9.48 4.76 -7.07
CA LEU A 23 9.61 4.10 -5.78
C LEU A 23 9.50 5.10 -4.63
N LYS A 24 10.15 6.27 -4.74
CA LYS A 24 9.98 7.35 -3.76
C LYS A 24 8.54 7.82 -3.65
N ARG A 25 7.83 7.98 -4.78
CA ARG A 25 6.40 8.36 -4.78
C ARG A 25 5.54 7.29 -4.10
N ILE A 26 5.78 6.02 -4.38
CA ILE A 26 5.09 4.89 -3.74
C ILE A 26 5.37 4.91 -2.23
N SER A 27 6.62 5.04 -1.81
CA SER A 27 6.99 5.11 -0.39
C SER A 27 6.38 6.30 0.34
N LEU A 28 6.20 7.44 -0.34
CA LEU A 28 5.53 8.62 0.21
C LEU A 28 4.01 8.44 0.34
N LYS A 29 3.39 7.74 -0.63
CA LYS A 29 1.95 7.49 -0.66
C LYS A 29 1.53 6.37 0.31
N HIS A 30 2.39 5.37 0.45
CA HIS A 30 2.18 4.18 1.27
C HIS A 30 3.38 4.04 2.20
N PRO A 31 3.32 4.56 3.44
CA PRO A 31 4.44 4.53 4.40
C PRO A 31 4.76 3.13 4.95
N TYR A 32 3.84 2.19 4.79
CA TYR A 32 3.90 0.83 5.31
C TYR A 32 3.36 -0.16 4.28
N PHE A 33 3.97 -1.35 4.24
CA PHE A 33 3.45 -2.51 3.54
C PHE A 33 3.39 -3.72 4.48
N SER A 34 2.23 -4.38 4.52
CA SER A 34 2.01 -5.60 5.30
C SER A 34 2.83 -6.76 4.75
N LYS A 35 3.07 -6.76 3.43
CA LYS A 35 3.91 -7.75 2.77
C LYS A 35 4.63 -7.14 1.58
N ALA A 36 5.89 -7.51 1.41
CA ALA A 36 6.64 -7.27 0.20
C ALA A 36 7.30 -8.56 -0.28
N HIS A 37 7.19 -8.81 -1.57
CA HIS A 37 7.86 -9.89 -2.25
C HIS A 37 8.82 -9.32 -3.26
N ILE A 38 10.04 -9.83 -3.24
CA ILE A 38 11.12 -9.43 -4.13
C ILE A 38 11.61 -10.68 -4.81
N ILE A 39 11.61 -10.67 -6.13
CA ILE A 39 12.22 -11.73 -6.92
C ILE A 39 13.51 -11.19 -7.51
N SER A 40 14.64 -11.75 -7.06
CA SER A 40 15.99 -11.25 -7.36
C SER A 40 17.03 -12.37 -7.34
N ASN A 41 18.14 -12.15 -8.03
CA ASN A 41 19.30 -13.04 -7.97
C ASN A 41 20.15 -12.85 -6.72
N THR A 42 20.08 -11.68 -6.07
CA THR A 42 20.79 -11.41 -4.82
C THR A 42 19.83 -11.18 -3.68
N SER A 43 20.28 -11.52 -2.46
CA SER A 43 19.52 -11.25 -1.26
C SER A 43 19.39 -9.74 -1.05
N PRO A 44 18.16 -9.20 -0.98
CA PRO A 44 17.98 -7.79 -0.64
C PRO A 44 18.49 -7.50 0.77
N SER A 45 18.82 -6.24 1.04
CA SER A 45 19.15 -5.80 2.40
C SER A 45 18.00 -6.09 3.36
N LYS A 46 18.28 -6.51 4.60
CA LYS A 46 17.23 -6.73 5.60
C LYS A 46 16.52 -5.41 5.96
N PRO A 47 15.17 -5.39 6.03
CA PRO A 47 14.46 -4.23 6.53
C PRO A 47 14.75 -4.01 8.03
N ALA A 48 14.93 -2.74 8.40
CA ALA A 48 15.33 -2.32 9.74
C ALA A 48 14.18 -1.81 10.62
N SER A 49 12.92 -2.02 10.21
CA SER A 49 11.75 -1.56 10.97
C SER A 49 10.70 -2.65 11.09
N LYS A 50 10.19 -2.87 12.31
CA LYS A 50 9.03 -3.73 12.58
C LYS A 50 7.76 -2.91 12.73
N ILE A 51 6.64 -3.54 12.41
CA ILE A 51 5.33 -3.06 12.82
C ILE A 51 5.09 -3.43 14.28
N THR A 52 4.62 -2.46 15.04
CA THR A 52 4.07 -2.66 16.37
C THR A 52 2.56 -2.40 16.32
N ARG A 53 1.76 -3.39 16.70
CA ARG A 53 0.31 -3.27 16.85
C ARG A 53 -0.01 -3.18 18.34
N THR A 54 -0.60 -2.07 18.77
CA THR A 54 -0.96 -1.84 20.17
C THR A 54 -2.30 -1.13 20.27
N THR A 55 -2.94 -1.23 21.44
CA THR A 55 -4.10 -0.41 21.78
C THR A 55 -3.67 0.77 22.64
N THR A 56 -4.31 1.92 22.48
CA THR A 56 -3.98 3.11 23.26
C THR A 56 -5.16 4.07 23.36
N THR A 57 -5.21 4.80 24.49
CA THR A 57 -6.10 5.95 24.71
C THR A 57 -5.35 7.29 24.62
N LYS A 58 -4.03 7.26 24.40
CA LYS A 58 -3.15 8.44 24.39
C LYS A 58 -2.62 8.76 22.98
N LEU A 59 -3.47 8.61 21.96
CA LEU A 59 -3.09 8.80 20.56
C LEU A 59 -2.53 10.21 20.30
N TRP A 60 -3.09 11.24 20.94
CA TRP A 60 -2.62 12.62 20.83
C TRP A 60 -1.16 12.80 21.27
N ASP A 61 -0.79 12.19 22.40
CA ASP A 61 0.56 12.30 22.95
C ASP A 61 1.56 11.60 22.02
N ILE A 62 1.18 10.45 21.46
CA ILE A 62 2.02 9.68 20.53
C ILE A 62 2.25 10.44 19.23
N ILE A 63 1.20 11.01 18.62
CA ILE A 63 1.34 11.82 17.40
C ILE A 63 2.19 13.07 17.66
N ASN A 64 2.12 13.61 18.89
CA ASN A 64 2.91 14.77 19.29
C ASN A 64 4.31 14.47 19.81
N ASP A 65 4.72 13.21 19.92
CA ASP A 65 6.12 12.85 20.22
C ASP A 65 7.00 13.08 18.99
N THR A 66 8.09 13.83 19.16
CA THR A 66 9.03 14.21 18.07
C THR A 66 9.68 13.00 17.40
N ASN A 67 9.76 11.87 18.10
CA ASN A 67 10.35 10.64 17.60
C ASN A 67 9.35 9.82 16.75
N THR A 68 8.06 10.13 16.84
CA THR A 68 7.04 9.46 16.05
C THR A 68 7.16 9.88 14.59
N SER A 69 7.41 8.91 13.72
CA SER A 69 7.54 9.10 12.27
C SER A 69 6.30 8.64 11.50
N TYR A 70 5.61 7.62 12.01
CA TYR A 70 4.41 7.04 11.44
C TYR A 70 3.45 6.50 12.50
N VAL A 71 2.15 6.79 12.33
CA VAL A 71 1.05 6.19 13.10
C VAL A 71 -0.10 5.93 12.14
N PHE A 72 -0.69 4.75 12.21
CA PHE A 72 -2.01 4.50 11.67
C PHE A 72 -2.92 4.02 12.79
N ALA A 73 -4.09 4.64 12.94
CA ALA A 73 -5.00 4.38 14.05
C ALA A 73 -6.43 4.18 13.53
N LYS A 74 -7.11 3.20 14.12
CA LYS A 74 -8.54 2.92 13.91
C LYS A 74 -9.24 2.79 15.28
N PRO A 75 -10.45 3.34 15.47
CA PRO A 75 -11.18 3.21 16.72
C PRO A 75 -11.51 1.75 17.04
N ILE A 76 -11.41 1.37 18.32
CA ILE A 76 -11.84 0.06 18.79
C ILE A 76 -13.37 0.05 18.91
N GLY A 77 -14.00 -1.06 18.55
CA GLY A 77 -15.44 -1.24 18.75
C GLY A 77 -16.33 -0.59 17.68
N GLU A 78 -15.77 -0.10 16.58
CA GLU A 78 -16.56 0.26 15.39
C GLU A 78 -17.21 -0.99 14.78
N THR A 79 -18.42 -1.30 15.25
CA THR A 79 -19.24 -2.37 14.69
C THR A 79 -19.88 -1.86 13.41
N ASN A 80 -19.34 -2.26 12.26
CA ASN A 80 -19.98 -1.99 10.99
C ASN A 80 -21.19 -2.91 10.83
N ILE A 81 -22.38 -2.32 10.82
CA ILE A 81 -23.66 -3.05 10.66
C ILE A 81 -23.77 -3.68 9.25
N ASN A 82 -22.90 -3.32 8.31
CA ASN A 82 -22.81 -3.94 6.98
C ASN A 82 -21.33 -4.19 6.57
N PRO A 83 -20.89 -5.46 6.45
CA PRO A 83 -19.52 -5.83 6.06
C PRO A 83 -19.13 -5.38 4.64
N GLU A 84 -20.09 -5.32 3.71
CA GLU A 84 -19.82 -4.94 2.30
C GLU A 84 -19.61 -3.43 2.11
N LEU A 85 -19.96 -2.63 3.13
CA LEU A 85 -19.81 -1.16 3.15
C LEU A 85 -18.87 -0.72 4.28
N SER A 86 -18.04 -1.63 4.81
CA SER A 86 -17.34 -1.44 6.07
C SER A 86 -16.16 -0.47 5.95
N PHE A 87 -16.49 0.81 5.87
CA PHE A 87 -15.52 1.87 6.11
C PHE A 87 -15.30 2.01 7.60
N THR A 88 -14.05 2.12 8.02
CA THR A 88 -13.67 2.40 9.42
C THR A 88 -13.10 3.81 9.47
N ASN A 89 -13.41 4.57 10.52
CA ASN A 89 -12.73 5.84 10.73
C ASN A 89 -11.24 5.58 10.89
N THR A 90 -10.41 6.37 10.21
CA THR A 90 -8.96 6.16 10.22
C THR A 90 -8.23 7.47 10.40
N LEU A 91 -7.12 7.39 11.12
CA LEU A 91 -6.15 8.47 11.24
C LEU A 91 -4.78 7.93 10.85
N GLU A 92 -4.16 8.57 9.88
CA GLU A 92 -2.80 8.31 9.44
C GLU A 92 -1.95 9.56 9.72
N PHE A 93 -0.87 9.40 10.49
CA PHE A 93 0.18 10.39 10.65
C PHE A 93 1.44 9.87 9.94
N ASN A 94 1.99 10.67 9.05
CA ASN A 94 3.21 10.37 8.32
C ASN A 94 4.07 11.64 8.22
N ARG A 95 5.21 11.64 8.92
CA ARG A 95 6.25 12.69 8.84
C ARG A 95 5.70 14.12 8.92
N GLY A 96 4.87 14.39 9.92
CA GLY A 96 4.35 15.73 10.17
C GLY A 96 3.02 16.05 9.47
N LYS A 97 2.57 15.19 8.54
CA LYS A 97 1.25 15.29 7.91
C LYS A 97 0.29 14.30 8.54
N VAL A 98 -0.94 14.75 8.72
CA VAL A 98 -2.05 13.96 9.26
C VAL A 98 -3.14 13.89 8.20
N ARG A 99 -3.58 12.68 7.94
CA ARG A 99 -4.68 12.34 7.04
C ARG A 99 -5.73 11.61 7.85
N ILE A 100 -6.93 12.18 7.93
CA ILE A 100 -8.04 11.60 8.68
C ILE A 100 -9.17 11.32 7.70
N VAL A 101 -9.71 10.12 7.74
CA VAL A 101 -10.89 9.77 6.96
C VAL A 101 -12.01 9.43 7.92
N LEU A 102 -13.08 10.22 7.84
CA LEU A 102 -14.22 10.16 8.76
C LEU A 102 -15.51 9.83 8.03
N HIS A 103 -16.37 9.05 8.68
CA HIS A 103 -17.79 8.96 8.37
C HIS A 103 -18.48 10.30 8.60
N GLN A 104 -19.56 10.52 7.87
CA GLN A 104 -20.36 11.74 7.97
C GLN A 104 -20.86 12.04 9.38
N ASP A 105 -21.34 11.03 10.12
CA ASP A 105 -21.87 11.19 11.47
C ASP A 105 -20.79 11.74 12.42
N LYS A 106 -19.59 11.15 12.42
CA LYS A 106 -18.45 11.63 13.20
C LYS A 106 -17.96 12.98 12.73
N PHE A 107 -17.90 13.20 11.42
CA PHE A 107 -17.54 14.51 10.85
C PHE A 107 -18.49 15.63 11.31
N GLN A 108 -19.79 15.33 11.40
CA GLN A 108 -20.80 16.31 11.84
C GLN A 108 -20.68 16.69 13.31
N MET A 109 -20.10 15.82 14.15
CA MET A 109 -19.86 16.07 15.58
C MET A 109 -18.67 17.00 15.84
N ILE A 110 -17.78 17.22 14.87
CA ILE A 110 -16.57 18.02 15.07
C ILE A 110 -16.84 19.48 14.65
N PRO A 111 -16.79 20.44 15.59
CA PRO A 111 -17.03 21.84 15.28
C PRO A 111 -15.94 22.42 14.35
N ASN A 112 -16.29 23.44 13.55
CA ASN A 112 -15.34 24.25 12.76
C ASN A 112 -14.58 23.56 11.61
N LEU A 113 -14.78 22.25 11.36
CA LEU A 113 -14.19 21.57 10.19
C LEU A 113 -15.06 21.69 8.93
N LYS A 114 -16.36 21.92 9.05
CA LYS A 114 -17.32 21.99 7.93
C LYS A 114 -16.96 23.07 6.88
N ASN A 115 -16.29 24.15 7.30
CA ASN A 115 -15.92 25.28 6.44
C ASN A 115 -14.40 25.33 6.14
N SER A 116 -13.65 24.30 6.52
CA SER A 116 -12.20 24.27 6.32
C SER A 116 -11.86 23.86 4.89
N ALA A 117 -11.04 24.66 4.19
CA ALA A 117 -10.52 24.33 2.86
C ALA A 117 -9.67 23.04 2.84
N LYS A 118 -9.31 22.51 4.01
CA LYS A 118 -8.55 21.27 4.19
C LYS A 118 -9.42 20.00 4.16
N VAL A 119 -10.73 20.14 4.01
CA VAL A 119 -11.67 19.03 4.00
C VAL A 119 -12.13 18.76 2.57
N ARG A 120 -11.91 17.53 2.11
CA ARG A 120 -12.43 17.02 0.84
C ARG A 120 -13.52 15.99 1.12
N LYS A 121 -14.72 16.25 0.62
CA LYS A 121 -15.79 15.25 0.60
C LYS A 121 -15.43 14.14 -0.39
N LEU A 122 -15.33 12.91 0.12
CA LEU A 122 -15.19 11.70 -0.68
C LEU A 122 -16.59 11.10 -0.84
N THR A 123 -17.02 10.89 -2.08
CA THR A 123 -18.33 10.28 -2.36
C THR A 123 -18.11 8.80 -2.61
N GLU A 124 -18.95 7.96 -2.01
CA GLU A 124 -19.09 6.56 -2.44
C GLU A 124 -20.38 6.36 -3.24
N ASP A 125 -20.36 5.31 -4.06
CA ASP A 125 -21.40 4.94 -5.01
C ASP A 125 -22.78 4.84 -4.36
N LYS A 126 -23.77 5.39 -5.07
CA LYS A 126 -25.19 5.18 -4.76
C LYS A 126 -25.53 3.71 -4.97
N VAL A 127 -25.75 2.96 -3.90
CA VAL A 127 -26.34 1.62 -4.00
C VAL A 127 -27.85 1.74 -3.83
N GLY A 128 -28.59 1.55 -4.93
CA GLY A 128 -30.06 1.47 -4.95
C GLY A 128 -30.74 2.41 -5.96
N HIS A 129 -31.81 1.90 -6.59
CA HIS A 129 -32.76 2.71 -7.38
C HIS A 129 -33.89 3.20 -6.45
N GLY A 130 -33.74 4.42 -5.92
CA GLY A 130 -34.83 5.10 -5.21
C GLY A 130 -34.38 5.91 -3.99
N GLY A 131 -34.55 7.25 -4.07
CA GLY A 131 -34.45 8.17 -2.93
C GLY A 131 -33.05 8.37 -2.32
N ASN A 132 -32.87 9.45 -1.56
CA ASN A 132 -31.62 9.82 -0.88
C ASN A 132 -31.18 8.85 0.25
N TYR A 133 -31.69 7.63 0.31
CA TYR A 133 -31.70 6.82 1.54
C TYR A 133 -30.45 6.00 1.84
N PHE A 134 -29.46 5.93 0.93
CA PHE A 134 -28.23 5.16 1.21
C PHE A 134 -26.93 5.82 0.73
N VAL A 135 -26.89 7.15 0.60
CA VAL A 135 -25.63 7.85 0.32
C VAL A 135 -24.90 8.09 1.64
N LYS A 136 -23.92 7.23 1.95
CA LYS A 136 -22.97 7.48 3.04
C LYS A 136 -21.80 8.31 2.51
N TYR A 137 -21.59 9.50 3.09
CA TYR A 137 -20.45 10.34 2.73
C TYR A 137 -19.25 10.07 3.62
N ARG A 138 -18.07 10.14 3.02
CA ARG A 138 -16.78 10.13 3.74
C ARG A 138 -16.14 11.50 3.60
N TYR A 139 -15.36 11.89 4.60
CA TYR A 139 -14.64 13.16 4.60
C TYR A 139 -13.17 12.89 4.82
N LEU A 140 -12.36 13.29 3.85
CA LEU A 140 -10.91 13.31 3.94
C LEU A 140 -10.48 14.66 4.50
N ILE A 141 -9.67 14.64 5.55
CA ILE A 141 -9.14 15.82 6.19
C ILE A 141 -7.61 15.71 6.17
N GLU A 142 -6.95 16.67 5.54
CA GLU A 142 -5.48 16.72 5.47
C GLU A 142 -4.97 17.93 6.24
N MET A 143 -4.14 17.70 7.27
CA MET A 143 -3.60 18.77 8.10
C MET A 143 -2.19 18.47 8.59
N ASP A 144 -1.54 19.50 9.11
CA ASP A 144 -0.22 19.39 9.72
C ASP A 144 -0.35 18.96 11.19
N ARG A 145 0.68 18.31 11.72
CA ARG A 145 0.76 17.71 13.06
C ARG A 145 0.23 18.58 14.21
N VAL A 146 0.44 19.90 14.15
CA VAL A 146 0.22 20.77 15.31
C VAL A 146 -0.95 21.72 15.03
N LYS A 147 -2.17 21.20 15.21
CA LYS A 147 -3.39 22.02 15.20
C LYS A 147 -4.31 21.66 16.38
N PRO A 148 -4.86 22.64 17.11
CA PRO A 148 -5.87 22.37 18.16
C PRO A 148 -7.06 21.54 17.68
N ALA A 149 -7.44 21.71 16.40
CA ALA A 149 -8.50 20.93 15.77
C ALA A 149 -8.18 19.42 15.72
N LEU A 150 -6.91 19.03 15.59
CA LEU A 150 -6.51 17.63 15.58
C LEU A 150 -6.78 16.95 16.92
N LYS A 151 -6.45 17.62 18.03
CA LYS A 151 -6.70 17.11 19.37
C LYS A 151 -8.20 16.83 19.58
N GLN A 152 -9.04 17.76 19.17
CA GLN A 152 -10.51 17.60 19.27
C GLN A 152 -11.00 16.39 18.46
N ILE A 153 -10.49 16.18 17.24
CA ILE A 153 -10.86 15.01 16.44
C ILE A 153 -10.46 13.71 17.15
N ILE A 154 -9.25 13.67 17.71
CA ILE A 154 -8.75 12.51 18.43
C ILE A 154 -9.61 12.23 19.66
N ASP A 155 -9.90 13.24 20.46
CA ASP A 155 -10.68 13.09 21.69
C ASP A 155 -12.14 12.61 21.41
N ILE A 156 -12.74 13.03 20.29
CA ILE A 156 -14.13 12.68 19.92
C ILE A 156 -14.24 11.33 19.21
N VAL A 157 -13.31 11.02 18.30
CA VAL A 157 -13.44 9.88 17.38
C VAL A 157 -12.46 8.75 17.72
N PHE A 158 -11.28 9.09 18.22
CA PHE A 158 -10.15 8.17 18.41
C PHE A 158 -9.74 8.10 19.88
N SER A 159 -10.72 8.12 20.80
CA SER A 159 -10.50 8.08 22.25
C SER A 159 -9.86 6.78 22.73
N GLU A 160 -10.15 5.67 22.04
CA GLU A 160 -9.48 4.39 22.18
C GLU A 160 -9.30 3.77 20.79
N VAL A 161 -8.05 3.44 20.45
CA VAL A 161 -7.70 2.98 19.11
C VAL A 161 -6.83 1.74 19.15
N GLU A 162 -7.00 0.91 18.13
CA GLU A 162 -5.93 0.02 17.68
C GLU A 162 -5.01 0.84 16.77
N MET A 163 -3.72 0.78 17.08
CA MET A 163 -2.68 1.59 16.48
C MET A 163 -1.59 0.71 15.89
N ILE A 164 -1.11 1.10 14.72
CA ILE A 164 0.06 0.58 14.02
C ILE A 164 1.13 1.67 14.04
N THR A 165 2.32 1.34 14.53
CA THR A 165 3.51 2.20 14.46
C THR A 165 4.69 1.46 13.84
N LEU A 166 5.64 2.22 13.30
CA LEU A 166 6.94 1.69 12.88
C LEU A 166 7.95 1.87 14.03
N ALA A 167 8.54 0.77 14.48
CA ALA A 167 9.61 0.77 15.46
C ALA A 167 10.92 0.26 14.84
N PRO A 168 12.09 0.76 15.27
CA PRO A 168 13.36 0.16 14.87
C PRO A 168 13.41 -1.31 15.27
N GLY A 169 13.86 -2.17 14.36
CA GLY A 169 14.00 -3.60 14.63
C GLY A 169 14.17 -4.41 13.35
N GLU A 170 14.91 -5.52 13.43
CA GLU A 170 15.17 -6.37 12.26
C GLU A 170 13.97 -7.23 11.91
N VAL A 171 13.45 -7.05 10.70
CA VAL A 171 12.44 -7.95 10.11
C VAL A 171 13.15 -9.11 9.42
N GLN A 172 12.56 -10.30 9.51
CA GLN A 172 13.09 -11.48 8.85
C GLN A 172 12.79 -11.43 7.35
N LEU A 173 13.80 -11.77 6.56
CA LEU A 173 13.64 -12.10 5.15
C LEU A 173 13.52 -13.62 5.05
N HIS A 174 12.40 -14.09 4.53
CA HIS A 174 12.21 -15.50 4.21
C HIS A 174 12.56 -15.71 2.75
N GLN A 175 13.41 -16.70 2.48
CA GLN A 175 13.82 -17.04 1.13
C GLN A 175 13.17 -18.36 0.72
N ASP A 176 12.50 -18.31 -0.43
CA ASP A 176 11.95 -19.48 -1.09
C ASP A 176 12.51 -19.54 -2.52
N ALA A 177 12.79 -20.74 -3.00
CA ALA A 177 13.11 -20.94 -4.40
C ALA A 177 11.81 -20.82 -5.22
N VAL A 178 11.82 -19.98 -6.25
CA VAL A 178 10.67 -19.85 -7.14
C VAL A 178 11.11 -20.10 -8.56
N GLU A 179 10.26 -20.83 -9.28
CA GLU A 179 10.38 -20.98 -10.72
C GLU A 179 9.37 -20.02 -11.32
N LEU A 180 9.87 -19.02 -12.05
CA LEU A 180 8.97 -18.22 -12.87
C LEU A 180 8.48 -19.11 -14.00
N VAL A 181 7.15 -19.22 -14.10
CA VAL A 181 6.51 -19.91 -15.22
C VAL A 181 6.87 -19.15 -16.49
N ASP A 182 7.10 -19.88 -17.58
CA ASP A 182 7.31 -19.26 -18.88
C ASP A 182 6.03 -18.52 -19.30
N LEU A 183 6.08 -17.18 -19.30
CA LEU A 183 4.93 -16.31 -19.60
C LEU A 183 4.99 -15.72 -21.01
N GLN A 184 5.71 -16.34 -21.95
CA GLN A 184 5.93 -15.82 -23.32
C GLN A 184 4.65 -15.51 -24.11
N ASP A 185 3.55 -16.02 -23.60
CA ASP A 185 2.29 -16.06 -24.29
C ASP A 185 1.25 -15.12 -23.63
N LEU A 186 1.27 -14.86 -22.33
CA LEU A 186 0.16 -14.16 -21.69
C LEU A 186 -0.03 -12.69 -22.14
N ASP A 187 -1.28 -12.20 -22.18
CA ASP A 187 -1.52 -10.76 -22.33
C ASP A 187 -1.16 -9.99 -21.05
N ASN A 188 -1.08 -8.65 -21.11
CA ASN A 188 -0.64 -7.85 -19.95
C ASN A 188 -1.49 -8.05 -18.67
N PHE A 189 -2.77 -8.40 -18.82
CA PHE A 189 -3.68 -8.63 -17.70
C PHE A 189 -3.48 -10.04 -17.12
N GLU A 190 -3.29 -11.04 -17.99
CA GLU A 190 -3.02 -12.42 -17.61
C GLU A 190 -1.61 -12.59 -17.00
N ILE A 191 -0.61 -11.90 -17.55
CA ILE A 191 0.74 -11.77 -16.95
C ILE A 191 0.60 -11.23 -15.52
N TYR A 192 -0.25 -10.22 -15.32
CA TYR A 192 -0.44 -9.63 -14.00
C TYR A 192 -1.07 -10.62 -13.02
N GLU A 193 -2.12 -11.32 -13.44
CA GLU A 193 -2.76 -12.36 -12.61
C GLU A 193 -1.74 -13.45 -12.25
N CYS A 194 -1.01 -13.98 -13.22
CA CYS A 194 0.01 -15.00 -12.99
C CYS A 194 1.17 -14.51 -12.11
N LEU A 195 1.71 -13.30 -12.34
CA LEU A 195 2.75 -12.72 -11.48
C LEU A 195 2.24 -12.49 -10.06
N SER A 196 0.99 -12.06 -9.90
CA SER A 196 0.36 -11.91 -8.59
C SER A 196 0.14 -13.27 -7.89
N LEU A 197 -0.12 -14.34 -8.64
CA LEU A 197 -0.30 -15.71 -8.16
C LEU A 197 1.04 -16.37 -7.78
N ILE A 198 2.08 -16.26 -8.61
CA ILE A 198 3.45 -16.75 -8.31
C ILE A 198 3.99 -16.08 -7.02
N VAL A 199 3.57 -14.85 -6.78
CA VAL A 199 3.92 -14.10 -5.58
C VAL A 199 3.10 -14.54 -4.35
N ASN A 200 1.90 -15.12 -4.52
CA ASN A 200 1.00 -15.47 -3.41
C ASN A 200 0.77 -16.97 -3.18
N VAL A 201 1.16 -17.86 -4.08
CA VAL A 201 0.78 -19.28 -4.07
C VAL A 201 2.02 -20.19 -4.10
N ASP A 202 1.91 -21.35 -3.45
CA ASP A 202 2.87 -22.45 -3.53
C ASP A 202 2.87 -23.06 -4.95
N LYS A 203 4.07 -23.37 -5.47
CA LYS A 203 4.36 -23.79 -6.86
C LYS A 203 3.46 -24.93 -7.35
N ALA A 204 2.96 -25.77 -6.45
CA ALA A 204 2.16 -26.95 -6.77
C ALA A 204 0.74 -26.66 -7.31
N ASN A 205 0.24 -25.42 -7.23
CA ASN A 205 -1.17 -25.09 -7.53
C ASN A 205 -1.39 -24.25 -8.79
N ILE A 206 -0.37 -24.00 -9.60
CA ILE A 206 -0.52 -23.25 -10.87
C ILE A 206 -0.95 -24.25 -11.95
N VAL A 207 -2.24 -24.24 -12.30
CA VAL A 207 -2.81 -25.09 -13.36
C VAL A 207 -2.67 -24.39 -14.71
N THR A 208 -2.14 -25.10 -15.70
CA THR A 208 -1.90 -24.65 -17.09
C THR A 208 -3.18 -24.65 -17.92
N ASP A 209 -3.52 -23.50 -18.50
CA ASP A 209 -4.40 -23.42 -19.68
C ASP A 209 -3.78 -22.41 -20.69
N ASP A 210 -3.83 -22.78 -21.96
CA ASP A 210 -2.88 -22.44 -23.03
C ASP A 210 -3.59 -21.72 -24.18
N ASN A 211 -3.10 -20.55 -24.65
CA ASN A 211 -3.57 -19.94 -25.93
C ASN A 211 -2.85 -18.68 -26.48
N PHE A 212 -1.61 -18.29 -26.14
CA PHE A 212 -1.26 -16.86 -26.29
C PHE A 212 0.10 -16.39 -26.88
N SER A 213 0.93 -17.16 -27.57
CA SER A 213 2.22 -16.66 -28.13
C SER A 213 2.20 -15.35 -28.95
N ARG A 214 2.81 -14.24 -28.44
CA ARG A 214 3.16 -13.03 -29.24
C ARG A 214 4.08 -11.92 -28.70
N TYR A 215 4.58 -11.92 -27.44
CA TYR A 215 5.14 -10.67 -26.87
C TYR A 215 6.63 -10.64 -26.43
N GLY A 216 7.42 -11.68 -26.76
CA GLY A 216 8.88 -11.52 -26.84
C GLY A 216 9.62 -11.20 -25.52
N ILE A 217 9.21 -11.81 -24.41
CA ILE A 217 9.97 -11.80 -23.16
C ILE A 217 10.93 -13.00 -23.17
N ASN A 218 12.23 -12.79 -22.94
CA ASN A 218 13.23 -13.86 -22.99
C ASN A 218 13.41 -14.51 -21.61
N TRP A 219 12.64 -15.56 -21.31
CA TRP A 219 12.64 -16.26 -20.02
C TRP A 219 13.68 -17.40 -19.91
N ASN A 220 14.60 -17.53 -20.87
CA ASN A 220 15.54 -18.66 -20.92
C ASN A 220 16.62 -18.66 -19.82
N ASN A 221 16.53 -17.81 -18.80
CA ASN A 221 17.54 -17.75 -17.74
C ASN A 221 16.94 -17.63 -16.33
N GLN A 222 17.22 -18.70 -15.57
CA GLN A 222 17.60 -18.75 -14.16
C GLN A 222 16.50 -18.77 -13.09
N PHE A 223 16.64 -19.79 -12.22
CA PHE A 223 16.01 -19.88 -10.91
C PHE A 223 16.09 -18.54 -10.18
N GLU A 224 14.94 -17.93 -9.92
CA GLU A 224 14.89 -16.66 -9.22
C GLU A 224 14.58 -16.90 -7.74
N ASN A 225 15.35 -16.28 -6.84
CA ASN A 225 15.05 -16.37 -5.41
C ASN A 225 13.92 -15.40 -5.08
N LYS A 226 12.88 -15.90 -4.43
CA LYS A 226 11.82 -15.07 -3.85
C LYS A 226 12.15 -14.78 -2.40
N TYR A 227 12.24 -13.50 -2.10
CA TYR A 227 12.38 -13.00 -0.74
C TYR A 227 11.07 -12.38 -0.30
N THR A 228 10.52 -12.90 0.79
CA THR A 228 9.31 -12.36 1.42
C THR A 228 9.69 -11.64 2.70
N SER A 229 9.22 -10.40 2.83
CA SER A 229 9.28 -9.64 4.07
C SER A 229 7.88 -9.24 4.48
N THR A 230 7.54 -9.43 5.74
CA THR A 230 6.29 -8.97 6.32
C THR A 230 6.52 -7.72 7.14
N ASP A 231 5.50 -6.89 7.26
CA ASP A 231 5.46 -5.80 8.22
C ASP A 231 6.62 -4.78 8.11
N ILE A 232 6.79 -4.21 6.91
CA ILE A 232 7.94 -3.35 6.56
C ILE A 232 7.58 -1.88 6.34
N GLY A 233 8.52 -0.98 6.68
CA GLY A 233 8.44 0.43 6.32
C GLY A 233 8.82 0.67 4.86
N SER A 234 8.07 1.51 4.16
CA SER A 234 8.23 1.71 2.71
C SER A 234 9.55 2.37 2.29
N ASN A 235 10.28 3.01 3.21
CA ASN A 235 11.61 3.55 2.93
C ASN A 235 12.60 2.46 2.53
N TRP A 236 12.40 1.24 3.04
CA TRP A 236 13.23 0.09 2.69
C TRP A 236 13.25 -0.17 1.17
N ILE A 237 12.12 0.03 0.49
CA ILE A 237 11.99 -0.15 -0.96
C ILE A 237 12.98 0.73 -1.73
N THR A 238 13.24 1.94 -1.22
CA THR A 238 14.19 2.87 -1.86
C THR A 238 15.66 2.49 -1.63
N GLN A 239 15.92 1.53 -0.75
CA GLN A 239 17.25 1.02 -0.40
C GLN A 239 17.58 -0.30 -1.09
N LEU A 240 16.60 -0.92 -1.75
CA LEU A 240 16.81 -2.17 -2.48
C LEU A 240 17.83 -1.97 -3.60
N SER A 241 18.73 -2.95 -3.74
CA SER A 241 19.57 -3.08 -4.92
C SER A 241 18.68 -3.20 -6.15
N GLN A 242 19.16 -2.66 -7.28
CA GLN A 242 18.38 -2.59 -8.51
C GLN A 242 18.69 -3.79 -9.41
N ASP A 243 18.67 -4.98 -8.84
CA ASP A 243 18.93 -6.25 -9.53
C ASP A 243 17.76 -7.24 -9.40
N TRP A 244 16.65 -6.79 -8.82
CA TRP A 244 15.39 -7.53 -8.81
C TRP A 244 14.65 -7.41 -10.15
N SER A 245 13.95 -8.48 -10.50
CA SER A 245 13.05 -8.60 -11.66
C SER A 245 11.63 -8.20 -11.29
N ILE A 246 11.15 -8.58 -10.09
CA ILE A 246 9.79 -8.31 -9.62
C ILE A 246 9.81 -7.76 -8.20
N LEU A 247 9.03 -6.70 -7.96
CA LEU A 247 8.71 -6.17 -6.65
C LEU A 247 7.19 -6.09 -6.50
N SER A 248 6.63 -6.87 -5.58
CA SER A 248 5.21 -6.87 -5.25
C SER A 248 4.98 -6.36 -3.84
N LEU A 249 4.19 -5.31 -3.70
CA LEU A 249 3.96 -4.58 -2.45
C LEU A 249 2.49 -4.63 -2.08
N HIS A 250 2.19 -5.13 -0.88
CA HIS A 250 0.83 -5.29 -0.39
C HIS A 250 0.63 -4.45 0.87
N ASN A 251 -0.47 -3.73 0.92
CA ASN A 251 -1.06 -3.21 2.14
C ASN A 251 -2.55 -3.55 2.15
N ASP A 252 -3.26 -3.22 3.23
CA ASP A 252 -4.65 -3.64 3.43
C ASP A 252 -5.62 -3.16 2.34
N THR A 253 -5.26 -2.13 1.57
CA THR A 253 -6.15 -1.47 0.60
C THR A 253 -5.54 -1.28 -0.79
N ASN A 254 -4.29 -1.68 -1.00
CA ASN A 254 -3.60 -1.49 -2.26
C ASN A 254 -2.62 -2.64 -2.48
N HIS A 255 -2.56 -3.08 -3.73
CA HIS A 255 -1.48 -3.90 -4.26
C HIS A 255 -0.72 -3.06 -5.28
N THR A 256 0.59 -3.09 -5.24
CA THR A 256 1.46 -2.48 -6.25
C THR A 256 2.48 -3.50 -6.72
N LEU A 257 2.30 -3.98 -7.94
CA LEU A 257 3.32 -4.76 -8.64
C LEU A 257 4.25 -3.82 -9.39
N ILE A 258 5.53 -4.19 -9.52
CA ILE A 258 6.52 -3.56 -10.38
C ILE A 258 7.34 -4.68 -10.99
N TYR A 259 7.23 -4.87 -12.30
CA TYR A 259 8.16 -5.71 -13.06
C TYR A 259 9.25 -4.84 -13.67
N ARG A 260 10.43 -5.42 -13.87
CA ARG A 260 11.56 -4.85 -14.58
C ARG A 260 12.31 -5.96 -15.30
N ASP A 261 12.70 -5.71 -16.55
CA ASP A 261 13.69 -6.51 -17.27
C ASP A 261 15.12 -5.92 -17.04
N LEU A 262 16.11 -6.81 -16.97
CA LEU A 262 17.53 -6.46 -16.82
C LEU A 262 18.09 -5.77 -18.07
N THR A 263 17.49 -6.03 -19.24
CA THR A 263 17.93 -5.48 -20.53
C THR A 263 17.08 -4.32 -21.05
N SER A 264 15.87 -4.15 -20.51
CA SER A 264 14.94 -3.06 -20.82
C SER A 264 14.11 -2.68 -19.59
N THR A 265 13.83 -1.39 -19.38
CA THR A 265 13.09 -0.97 -18.19
C THR A 265 11.63 -0.68 -18.53
N TYR A 266 10.84 -1.73 -18.69
CA TYR A 266 9.39 -1.61 -18.59
C TYR A 266 9.02 -1.64 -17.11
N ILE A 267 8.30 -0.63 -16.64
CA ILE A 267 7.73 -0.61 -15.29
C ILE A 267 6.24 -0.81 -15.44
N TRP A 268 5.71 -1.78 -14.72
CA TRP A 268 4.29 -2.09 -14.71
C TRP A 268 3.77 -1.72 -13.34
N GLU A 269 3.32 -0.49 -13.15
CA GLU A 269 2.61 -0.12 -11.92
C GLU A 269 1.14 -0.44 -12.10
N ILE A 270 0.55 -1.20 -11.18
CA ILE A 270 -0.88 -1.44 -11.14
C ILE A 270 -1.31 -1.20 -9.69
N THR A 271 -2.24 -0.26 -9.48
CA THR A 271 -2.88 -0.02 -8.18
C THR A 271 -4.30 -0.58 -8.26
N ILE A 272 -4.60 -1.59 -7.44
CA ILE A 272 -5.97 -2.08 -7.18
C ILE A 272 -6.59 -1.23 -6.08
#